data_AF-A0A258U9L1-F1
#
_entry.id   AF-A0A258U9L1-F1
#
_cell.length_a   1.000
_cell.length_b   1.000
_cell.length_c   1.000
_cell.angle_alpha   90.00
_cell.angle_beta   90.00
_cell.angle_gamma   90.00
#
_symmetry.space_group_name_H-M   'P 1'
#
loop_
_entity.id
_entity.type
_entity.pdbx_description
1 polymer ?
#
loop_
_entity_poly.entity_id
_entity_poly.type
_entity_poly.pdbx_seq_one_letter_code
_entity_poly.pdbx_strand_id
1 'polypeptide(L)'
;MSSVPETTVFLCATARLARKLYLSQIHQQTQANAQHWQAPEVQTLHQWLQTHTTFALLAGEIPTTSFTPNVLDNFTERLLWQQAIESCLAKHAYAALFDVPSLAKAAIAANQLLINWQIADADIHQHFINAETQQFLRWRNAFFKLCEQHQTVTPAWRLQQQIEAIALSSYPLPRHITLAGFDRLTPLEQTLINNLCDKGVQIERFQITGAEHHVVQTGFSDLRAECSAAVAWAKQHLAQNPHHQLAIISPVQSNVRRLLSDLLDDTFHTETLLPNHFEAPRIYDFSVGMMLSEQTLCLTALRLLRLCSTRQASTQGDISALLLDVYWGAQQEQDARSLLDARMRKQLLRTVSLSQLISVAQGNPALAQCQLHLSYVL
;
A
#
# COMPACT_ATOMS: atom_id res chain seq x y z
N MET A 1 12.32 44.45 -10.18
CA MET A 1 13.11 43.36 -9.57
C MET A 1 12.39 42.94 -8.30
N SER A 2 11.38 42.10 -8.46
CA SER A 2 10.53 41.65 -7.37
C SER A 2 11.30 40.59 -6.60
N SER A 3 11.61 40.87 -5.34
CA SER A 3 12.20 39.91 -4.41
C SER A 3 11.23 38.73 -4.26
N VAL A 4 11.52 37.63 -4.96
CA VAL A 4 10.88 36.35 -4.71
C VAL A 4 11.22 35.99 -3.27
N PRO A 5 10.24 35.90 -2.34
CA PRO A 5 10.52 35.47 -0.97
C PRO A 5 11.24 34.12 -1.04
N GLU A 6 12.19 33.90 -0.13
CA GLU A 6 12.99 32.67 -0.06
C GLU A 6 12.09 31.47 0.26
N THR A 7 11.44 30.93 -0.77
CA THR A 7 10.52 29.80 -0.65
C THR A 7 11.33 28.53 -0.45
N THR A 8 11.35 28.06 0.80
CA THR A 8 11.89 26.75 1.14
C THR A 8 10.82 25.70 0.85
N VAL A 9 11.18 24.70 0.05
CA VAL A 9 10.30 23.57 -0.28
C VAL A 9 10.58 22.41 0.67
N PHE A 10 9.57 21.96 1.39
CA PHE A 10 9.66 20.77 2.24
C PHE A 10 9.25 19.53 1.44
N LEU A 11 10.23 18.66 1.18
CA LEU A 11 9.98 17.37 0.57
C LEU A 11 9.91 16.31 1.68
N CYS A 12 8.79 15.61 1.75
CA CYS A 12 8.53 14.61 2.76
C CYS A 12 8.57 13.20 2.15
N ALA A 13 9.08 12.23 2.90
CA ALA A 13 9.07 10.83 2.46
C ALA A 13 7.66 10.24 2.37
N THR A 14 6.69 10.76 3.15
CA THR A 14 5.30 10.26 3.15
C THR A 14 4.27 11.39 3.10
N ALA A 15 3.09 11.10 2.52
CA ALA A 15 1.98 12.05 2.48
C ALA A 15 1.43 12.40 3.88
N ARG A 16 1.49 11.45 4.83
CA ARG A 16 1.09 11.69 6.23
C ARG A 16 2.01 12.70 6.90
N LEU A 17 3.33 12.58 6.68
CA LEU A 17 4.31 13.55 7.18
C LEU A 17 4.11 14.92 6.52
N ALA A 18 3.95 14.96 5.19
CA ALA A 18 3.67 16.20 4.47
C ALA A 18 2.44 16.94 5.05
N ARG A 19 1.34 16.21 5.25
CA ARG A 19 0.11 16.76 5.86
C ARG A 19 0.35 17.27 7.28
N LYS A 20 1.08 16.52 8.13
CA LYS A 20 1.38 16.96 9.49
C LYS A 20 2.24 18.21 9.53
N LEU A 21 3.31 18.26 8.73
CA LEU A 21 4.21 19.42 8.66
C LEU A 21 3.48 20.67 8.15
N TYR A 22 2.67 20.50 7.10
CA TYR A 22 1.80 21.56 6.58
C TYR A 22 0.88 22.13 7.67
N LEU A 23 0.17 21.26 8.40
CA LEU A 23 -0.72 21.69 9.49
C LEU A 23 0.04 22.35 10.65
N SER A 24 1.23 21.85 11.00
CA SER A 24 2.04 22.46 12.08
C SER A 24 2.50 23.87 11.72
N GLN A 25 2.88 24.10 10.46
CA GLN A 25 3.30 25.43 10.00
C GLN A 25 2.13 26.40 9.98
N ILE A 26 0.95 25.97 9.52
CA ILE A 26 -0.27 26.79 9.59
C ILE A 26 -0.62 27.13 11.04
N HIS A 27 -0.52 26.16 11.95
CA HIS A 27 -0.83 26.38 13.35
C HIS A 27 0.12 27.40 13.99
N GLN A 28 1.42 27.32 13.71
CA GLN A 28 2.41 28.31 14.17
C GLN A 28 2.11 29.72 13.66
N GLN A 29 1.76 29.88 12.37
CA GLN A 29 1.39 31.18 11.80
C GLN A 29 0.11 31.75 12.43
N THR A 30 -0.85 30.87 12.73
CA THR A 30 -2.10 31.26 13.40
C THR A 30 -1.84 31.72 14.83
N GLN A 31 -0.97 31.01 15.58
CA GLN A 31 -0.54 31.42 16.93
C GLN A 31 0.26 32.73 16.93
N ALA A 32 1.00 33.01 15.85
CA ALA A 32 1.72 34.26 15.67
C ALA A 32 0.82 35.45 15.30
N ASN A 33 -0.51 35.27 15.23
CA ASN A 33 -1.48 36.29 14.80
C ASN A 33 -1.18 36.90 13.42
N ALA A 34 -0.50 36.17 12.54
CA ALA A 34 -0.27 36.63 11.18
C ALA A 34 -1.60 36.69 10.43
N GLN A 35 -1.98 37.83 9.86
CA GLN A 35 -3.24 37.94 9.11
C GLN A 35 -3.12 37.44 7.67
N HIS A 36 -1.93 37.54 7.08
CA HIS A 36 -1.62 36.98 5.76
C HIS A 36 -0.27 36.26 5.84
N TRP A 37 -0.22 35.04 5.32
CA TRP A 37 1.02 34.27 5.17
C TRP A 37 1.03 33.57 3.82
N GLN A 38 2.23 33.33 3.28
CA GLN A 38 2.38 32.50 2.10
C GLN A 38 2.12 31.04 2.45
N ALA A 39 1.35 30.33 1.61
CA ALA A 39 1.07 28.92 1.81
C ALA A 39 2.40 28.13 1.79
N PRO A 40 2.67 27.30 2.81
CA PRO A 40 3.91 26.55 2.86
C PRO A 40 3.96 25.48 1.77
N GLU A 41 5.09 25.39 1.08
CA GLU A 41 5.32 24.40 0.03
C GLU A 41 5.76 23.07 0.64
N VAL A 42 4.79 22.26 1.09
CA VAL A 42 5.02 20.95 1.69
C VAL A 42 4.37 19.85 0.84
N GLN A 43 5.17 18.92 0.34
CA GLN A 43 4.70 17.85 -0.53
C GLN A 43 5.61 16.63 -0.47
N THR A 44 5.18 15.53 -1.09
CA THR A 44 6.06 14.36 -1.24
C THR A 44 7.08 14.58 -2.36
N LEU A 45 8.23 13.91 -2.27
CA LEU A 45 9.25 13.97 -3.33
C LEU A 45 8.69 13.57 -4.70
N HIS A 46 7.88 12.51 -4.75
CA HIS A 46 7.24 12.09 -6.00
C HIS A 46 6.28 13.15 -6.55
N GLN A 47 5.43 13.77 -5.70
CA GLN A 47 4.54 14.84 -6.16
C GLN A 47 5.31 16.03 -6.70
N TRP A 48 6.36 16.47 -5.99
CA TRP A 48 7.19 17.58 -6.44
C TRP A 48 7.84 17.29 -7.80
N LEU A 49 8.43 16.10 -7.97
CA LEU A 49 9.03 15.69 -9.24
C LEU A 49 8.01 15.67 -10.39
N GLN A 50 6.83 15.08 -10.16
CA GLN A 50 5.75 15.05 -11.14
C GLN A 50 5.34 16.46 -11.56
N THR A 51 5.08 17.35 -10.58
CA THR A 51 4.68 18.72 -10.84
C THR A 51 5.78 19.51 -11.56
N HIS A 52 7.02 19.42 -11.08
CA HIS A 52 8.18 20.12 -11.66
C HIS A 52 8.44 19.68 -13.10
N THR A 53 8.53 18.37 -13.36
CA THR A 53 8.77 17.84 -14.70
C THR A 53 7.61 18.12 -15.66
N THR A 54 6.37 18.14 -15.17
CA THR A 54 5.20 18.56 -15.97
C THR A 54 5.32 20.02 -16.39
N PHE A 55 5.67 20.93 -15.48
CA PHE A 55 5.84 22.34 -15.82
C PHE A 55 7.04 22.57 -16.75
N ALA A 56 8.15 21.88 -16.53
CA ALA A 56 9.32 21.96 -17.41
C ALA A 56 9.00 21.43 -18.83
N LEU A 57 8.17 20.39 -18.96
CA LEU A 57 7.70 19.91 -20.25
C LEU A 57 6.77 20.93 -20.93
N LEU A 58 5.83 21.52 -20.20
CA LEU A 58 4.95 22.57 -20.72
C LEU A 58 5.70 23.85 -21.12
N ALA A 59 6.79 24.16 -20.42
CA ALA A 59 7.68 25.28 -20.73
C ALA A 59 8.63 25.00 -21.91
N GLY A 60 8.68 23.76 -22.42
CA GLY A 60 9.59 23.36 -23.50
C GLY A 60 11.04 23.11 -23.07
N GLU A 61 11.31 23.09 -21.76
CA GLU A 61 12.64 22.83 -21.18
C GLU A 61 12.99 21.34 -21.15
N ILE A 62 11.97 20.48 -21.22
CA ILE A 62 12.13 19.03 -21.37
C ILE A 62 11.44 18.60 -22.67
N PRO A 63 12.14 17.90 -23.58
CA PRO A 63 11.54 17.33 -24.77
C PRO A 63 10.39 16.38 -24.44
N THR A 64 9.34 16.37 -25.26
CA THR A 64 8.21 15.43 -25.11
C THR A 64 8.63 13.96 -25.30
N THR A 65 9.80 13.71 -25.89
CA THR A 65 10.39 12.38 -26.07
C THR A 65 11.13 11.87 -24.82
N SER A 66 11.36 12.70 -23.81
CA SER A 66 12.06 12.31 -22.58
C SER A 66 11.25 11.39 -21.68
N PHE A 67 9.92 11.35 -21.86
CA PHE A 67 9.04 10.49 -21.07
C PHE A 67 8.25 9.56 -21.96
N THR A 68 8.18 8.30 -21.53
CA THR A 68 7.21 7.36 -22.09
C THR A 68 5.80 7.83 -21.72
N PRO A 69 4.76 7.69 -22.57
CA PRO A 69 3.45 8.28 -22.28
C PRO A 69 2.78 7.73 -21.02
N ASN A 70 2.77 6.40 -20.84
CA ASN A 70 1.93 5.76 -19.85
C ASN A 70 2.74 5.20 -18.67
N VAL A 71 2.32 5.52 -17.45
CA VAL A 71 2.83 4.84 -16.24
C VAL A 71 1.89 3.69 -15.92
N LEU A 72 2.47 2.50 -15.68
CA LEU A 72 1.71 1.33 -15.27
C LEU A 72 1.16 1.53 -13.85
N ASP A 73 -0.11 1.21 -13.66
CA ASP A 73 -0.66 1.00 -12.32
C ASP A 73 -0.29 -0.40 -11.81
N ASN A 74 -0.51 -0.62 -10.50
CA ASN A 74 -0.13 -1.88 -9.85
C ASN A 74 -0.80 -3.11 -10.49
N PHE A 75 -2.01 -2.95 -11.03
CA PHE A 75 -2.73 -4.06 -11.64
C PHE A 75 -2.13 -4.41 -13.01
N THR A 76 -1.92 -3.41 -13.86
CA THR A 76 -1.40 -3.57 -15.22
C THR A 76 0.05 -4.01 -15.19
N GLU A 77 0.88 -3.46 -14.29
CA GLU A 77 2.26 -3.93 -14.11
C GLU A 77 2.28 -5.43 -13.77
N ARG A 78 1.43 -5.87 -12.83
CA ARG A 78 1.31 -7.28 -12.47
C ARG A 78 0.85 -8.14 -13.65
N LEU A 79 -0.12 -7.68 -14.44
CA LEU A 79 -0.60 -8.41 -15.61
C LEU A 79 0.50 -8.59 -16.67
N LEU A 80 1.23 -7.51 -16.99
CA LEU A 80 2.33 -7.56 -17.95
C LEU A 80 3.47 -8.47 -17.47
N TRP A 81 3.77 -8.46 -16.17
CA TRP A 81 4.73 -9.40 -15.58
C TRP A 81 4.27 -10.85 -15.69
N GLN A 82 3.00 -11.14 -15.42
CA GLN A 82 2.45 -12.48 -15.60
C GLN A 82 2.57 -12.94 -17.06
N GLN A 83 2.22 -12.08 -18.02
CA GLN A 83 2.37 -12.36 -19.45
C GLN A 83 3.84 -12.61 -19.85
N ALA A 84 4.77 -11.79 -19.34
CA ALA A 84 6.20 -11.96 -19.59
C ALA A 84 6.70 -13.31 -19.05
N ILE A 85 6.30 -13.68 -17.83
CA ILE A 85 6.68 -14.94 -17.18
C ILE A 85 6.05 -16.13 -17.93
N GLU A 86 4.77 -16.08 -18.26
CA GLU A 86 4.07 -17.13 -19.03
C GLU A 86 4.71 -17.38 -20.39
N SER A 87 5.07 -16.31 -21.12
CA SER A 87 5.75 -16.45 -22.41
C SER A 87 7.10 -17.16 -22.30
N CYS A 88 7.82 -16.96 -21.19
CA CYS A 88 9.08 -17.62 -20.91
C CYS A 88 8.88 -19.07 -20.42
N LEU A 89 7.81 -19.33 -19.67
CA LEU A 89 7.47 -20.66 -19.14
C LEU A 89 6.79 -21.57 -20.16
N ALA A 90 6.24 -21.05 -21.27
CA ALA A 90 5.51 -21.83 -22.27
C ALA A 90 6.28 -23.06 -22.81
N LYS A 91 7.62 -23.04 -22.75
CA LYS A 91 8.50 -24.14 -23.19
C LYS A 91 9.09 -24.96 -22.03
N HIS A 92 8.70 -24.68 -20.79
CA HIS A 92 9.24 -25.31 -19.60
C HIS A 92 8.43 -26.55 -19.21
N ALA A 93 9.10 -27.68 -18.97
CA ALA A 93 8.45 -28.97 -18.67
C ALA A 93 7.53 -28.92 -17.42
N TYR A 94 7.83 -28.01 -16.49
CA TYR A 94 7.11 -27.84 -15.22
C TYR A 94 6.24 -26.58 -15.17
N ALA A 95 5.88 -25.98 -16.32
CA ALA A 95 5.12 -24.72 -16.38
C ALA A 95 3.86 -24.74 -15.49
N ALA A 96 3.14 -25.87 -15.45
CA ALA A 96 1.91 -26.04 -14.67
C ALA A 96 2.11 -26.05 -13.13
N LEU A 97 3.35 -26.19 -12.64
CA LEU A 97 3.66 -26.21 -11.20
C LEU A 97 3.94 -24.81 -10.64
N PHE A 98 4.14 -23.81 -11.49
CA PHE A 98 4.52 -22.48 -11.06
C PHE A 98 3.30 -21.60 -10.73
N ASP A 99 3.34 -20.96 -9.57
CA ASP A 99 2.42 -19.88 -9.21
C ASP A 99 2.87 -18.57 -9.87
N VAL A 100 2.49 -18.39 -11.14
CA VAL A 100 2.80 -17.21 -11.95
C VAL A 100 2.41 -15.90 -11.23
N PRO A 101 1.22 -15.77 -10.61
CA PRO A 101 0.88 -14.59 -9.81
C PRO A 101 1.89 -14.25 -8.70
N SER A 102 2.39 -15.24 -7.97
CA SER A 102 3.39 -15.02 -6.91
C SER A 102 4.77 -14.70 -7.48
N LEU A 103 5.17 -15.36 -8.57
CA LEU A 103 6.41 -15.03 -9.28
C LEU A 103 6.39 -13.59 -9.81
N ALA A 104 5.27 -13.14 -10.37
CA ALA A 104 5.12 -11.76 -10.84
C ALA A 104 5.30 -10.74 -9.71
N LYS A 105 4.75 -11.00 -8.51
CA LYS A 105 4.96 -10.12 -7.34
C LYS A 105 6.43 -10.04 -6.94
N ALA A 106 7.13 -11.17 -6.90
CA ALA A 106 8.55 -11.21 -6.60
C ALA A 106 9.38 -10.48 -7.66
N ALA A 107 9.04 -10.66 -8.94
CA ALA A 107 9.71 -10.01 -10.05
C ALA A 107 9.52 -8.48 -10.06
N ILE A 108 8.31 -7.99 -9.75
CA ILE A 108 8.04 -6.55 -9.55
C ILE A 108 8.95 -5.99 -8.45
N ALA A 109 8.97 -6.64 -7.27
CA ALA A 109 9.78 -6.18 -6.15
C ALA A 109 11.29 -6.17 -6.48
N ALA A 110 11.79 -7.21 -7.14
CA ALA A 110 13.18 -7.29 -7.58
C ALA A 110 13.52 -6.21 -8.61
N ASN A 111 12.64 -5.97 -9.59
CA ASN A 111 12.85 -4.93 -10.60
C ASN A 111 12.86 -3.52 -9.99
N GLN A 112 11.94 -3.23 -9.06
CA GLN A 112 11.92 -1.98 -8.30
C GLN A 112 13.21 -1.77 -7.51
N LEU A 113 13.75 -2.84 -6.88
CA LEU A 113 15.03 -2.78 -6.18
C LEU A 113 16.17 -2.45 -7.14
N LEU A 114 16.29 -3.12 -8.28
CA LEU A 114 17.36 -2.85 -9.24
C LEU A 114 17.35 -1.39 -9.71
N ILE A 115 16.17 -0.82 -9.98
CA ILE A 115 16.04 0.58 -10.42
C ILE A 115 16.38 1.55 -9.27
N ASN A 116 15.74 1.41 -8.11
CA ASN A 116 15.93 2.34 -6.99
C ASN A 116 17.36 2.30 -6.45
N TRP A 117 18.01 1.14 -6.51
CA TRP A 117 19.40 0.94 -6.09
C TRP A 117 20.43 1.13 -7.21
N GLN A 118 19.98 1.49 -8.42
CA GLN A 118 20.83 1.72 -9.59
C GLN A 118 21.79 0.55 -9.88
N ILE A 119 21.31 -0.69 -9.72
CA ILE A 119 22.10 -1.89 -9.98
C ILE A 119 21.98 -2.22 -11.47
N ALA A 120 23.08 -2.08 -12.21
CA ALA A 120 23.11 -2.42 -13.63
C ALA A 120 23.15 -3.94 -13.84
N ASP A 121 22.67 -4.40 -14.99
CA ASP A 121 22.68 -5.83 -15.34
C ASP A 121 24.07 -6.43 -15.39
N ALA A 122 25.04 -5.62 -15.82
CA ALA A 122 26.44 -6.01 -15.88
C ALA A 122 27.04 -6.22 -14.48
N ASP A 123 26.50 -5.55 -13.45
CA ASP A 123 27.00 -5.61 -12.08
C ASP A 123 26.43 -6.81 -11.30
N ILE A 124 25.46 -7.52 -11.87
CA ILE A 124 24.97 -8.78 -11.32
C ILE A 124 26.05 -9.85 -11.54
N HIS A 125 27.03 -9.86 -10.65
CA HIS A 125 28.24 -10.68 -10.76
C HIS A 125 27.92 -12.16 -10.96
N GLN A 126 28.70 -12.81 -11.83
CA GLN A 126 28.60 -14.24 -12.15
C GLN A 126 28.61 -15.17 -10.93
N HIS A 127 29.24 -14.76 -9.82
CA HIS A 127 29.27 -15.54 -8.57
C HIS A 127 27.90 -15.65 -7.86
N PHE A 128 26.97 -14.71 -8.10
CA PHE A 128 25.64 -14.69 -7.48
C PHE A 128 24.52 -15.09 -8.44
N ILE A 129 24.85 -15.41 -9.69
CA ILE A 129 23.86 -15.85 -10.68
C ILE A 129 23.48 -17.30 -10.40
N ASN A 130 22.45 -17.50 -9.59
CA ASN A 130 21.77 -18.77 -9.49
C ASN A 130 20.77 -18.94 -10.66
N ALA A 131 20.19 -20.13 -10.80
CA ALA A 131 19.21 -20.40 -11.84
C ALA A 131 18.00 -19.45 -11.78
N GLU A 132 17.60 -19.01 -10.59
CA GLU A 132 16.48 -18.10 -10.37
C GLU A 132 16.79 -16.69 -10.86
N THR A 133 18.00 -16.17 -10.61
CA THR A 133 18.46 -14.87 -11.11
C THR A 133 18.48 -14.86 -12.63
N GLN A 134 18.95 -15.93 -13.28
CA GLN A 134 18.92 -16.03 -14.75
C GLN A 134 17.49 -16.03 -15.29
N GLN A 135 16.58 -16.74 -14.62
CA GLN A 135 15.16 -16.76 -15.00
C GLN A 135 14.53 -15.37 -14.84
N PHE A 136 14.78 -14.71 -13.71
CA PHE A 136 14.31 -13.35 -13.46
C PHE A 136 14.80 -12.37 -14.53
N LEU A 137 16.09 -12.38 -14.88
CA LEU A 137 16.62 -11.50 -15.94
C LEU A 137 15.98 -11.79 -17.31
N ARG A 138 15.70 -13.06 -17.63
CA ARG A 138 14.95 -13.42 -18.84
C ARG A 138 13.53 -12.87 -18.82
N TRP A 139 12.81 -13.01 -17.70
CA TRP A 139 11.47 -12.47 -17.53
C TRP A 139 11.46 -10.95 -17.64
N ARG A 140 12.45 -10.28 -17.03
CA ARG A 140 12.59 -8.83 -17.06
C ARG A 140 12.85 -8.32 -18.48
N ASN A 141 13.66 -9.01 -19.27
CA ASN A 141 13.87 -8.70 -20.68
C ASN A 141 12.58 -8.86 -21.51
N ALA A 142 11.79 -9.91 -21.26
CA ALA A 142 10.49 -10.07 -21.90
C ALA A 142 9.50 -8.97 -21.48
N PHE A 143 9.50 -8.60 -20.19
CA PHE A 143 8.70 -7.52 -19.64
C PHE A 143 9.04 -6.16 -20.25
N PHE A 144 10.33 -5.82 -20.42
CA PHE A 144 10.71 -4.57 -21.06
C PHE A 144 10.28 -4.50 -22.53
N LYS A 145 10.34 -5.61 -23.27
CA LYS A 145 9.80 -5.66 -24.64
C LYS A 145 8.29 -5.40 -24.67
N LEU A 146 7.53 -5.93 -23.73
CA LEU A 146 6.10 -5.62 -23.59
C LEU A 146 5.90 -4.14 -23.25
N CYS A 147 6.70 -3.59 -22.35
CA CYS A 147 6.63 -2.17 -21.99
C CYS A 147 6.87 -1.25 -23.19
N GLU A 148 7.89 -1.54 -24.01
CA GLU A 148 8.18 -0.82 -25.26
C GLU A 148 7.04 -0.92 -26.26
N GLN A 149 6.48 -2.12 -26.47
CA GLN A 149 5.35 -2.35 -27.37
C GLN A 149 4.11 -1.55 -26.98
N HIS A 150 3.83 -1.47 -25.68
CA HIS A 150 2.68 -0.75 -25.14
C HIS A 150 2.94 0.73 -24.83
N GLN A 151 4.18 1.23 -25.04
CA GLN A 151 4.59 2.58 -24.68
C GLN A 151 4.27 2.89 -23.20
N THR A 152 4.71 1.98 -22.34
CA THR A 152 4.47 2.01 -20.89
C THR A 152 5.77 1.92 -20.10
N VAL A 153 5.78 2.46 -18.88
CA VAL A 153 6.89 2.36 -17.93
C VAL A 153 6.38 2.04 -16.52
N THR A 154 7.22 1.41 -15.71
CA THR A 154 6.91 1.21 -14.30
C THR A 154 7.02 2.52 -13.51
N PRO A 155 6.37 2.65 -12.35
CA PRO A 155 6.53 3.84 -11.49
C PRO A 155 8.00 4.11 -11.11
N ALA A 156 8.78 3.08 -10.80
CA ALA A 156 10.20 3.23 -10.47
C ALA A 156 11.02 3.75 -11.68
N TRP A 157 10.73 3.25 -12.89
CA TRP A 157 11.40 3.74 -14.09
C TRP A 157 10.97 5.17 -14.44
N ARG A 158 9.70 5.53 -14.24
CA ARG A 158 9.24 6.93 -14.36
C ARG A 158 10.02 7.86 -13.44
N LEU A 159 10.20 7.47 -12.19
CA LEU A 159 10.97 8.24 -11.22
C LEU A 159 12.41 8.47 -11.72
N GLN A 160 13.05 7.43 -12.25
CA GLN A 160 14.38 7.53 -12.85
C GLN A 160 14.40 8.51 -14.03
N GLN A 161 13.46 8.41 -15.00
CA GLN A 161 13.36 9.32 -16.14
C GLN A 161 13.21 10.78 -15.68
N GLN A 162 12.45 11.03 -14.61
CA GLN A 162 12.26 12.37 -14.06
C GLN A 162 13.53 12.95 -13.45
N ILE A 163 14.28 12.13 -12.73
CA ILE A 163 15.56 12.53 -12.12
C ILE A 163 16.60 12.84 -13.21
N GLU A 164 16.65 12.02 -14.26
CA GLU A 164 17.49 12.25 -15.43
C GLU A 164 17.09 13.53 -16.18
N ALA A 165 15.78 13.76 -16.36
CA ALA A 165 15.28 14.96 -17.01
C ALA A 165 15.60 16.24 -16.22
N ILE A 166 15.54 16.19 -14.89
CA ILE A 166 15.94 17.31 -14.03
C ILE A 166 17.41 17.65 -14.21
N ALA A 167 18.29 16.65 -14.40
CA ALA A 167 19.71 16.90 -14.65
C ALA A 167 19.90 17.73 -15.94
N LEU A 168 19.08 17.48 -16.97
CA LEU A 168 19.20 18.11 -18.29
C LEU A 168 18.39 19.41 -18.43
N SER A 169 17.31 19.60 -17.66
CA SER A 169 16.41 20.76 -17.82
C SER A 169 17.02 22.06 -17.29
N SER A 170 16.79 23.20 -17.96
CA SER A 170 17.14 24.52 -17.42
C SER A 170 15.97 25.20 -16.71
N TYR A 171 14.87 24.49 -16.52
CA TYR A 171 13.69 24.99 -15.81
C TYR A 171 14.05 25.43 -14.38
N PRO A 172 13.56 26.59 -13.90
CA PRO A 172 13.90 27.11 -12.59
C PRO A 172 13.68 26.10 -11.45
N LEU A 173 14.66 26.04 -10.54
CA LEU A 173 14.62 25.23 -9.33
C LEU A 173 14.46 26.12 -8.09
N PRO A 174 13.85 25.60 -7.01
CA PRO A 174 13.82 26.31 -5.73
C PRO A 174 15.24 26.49 -5.19
N ARG A 175 15.49 27.57 -4.44
CA ARG A 175 16.81 27.84 -3.84
C ARG A 175 17.12 26.92 -2.66
N HIS A 176 16.11 26.57 -1.88
CA HIS A 176 16.24 25.78 -0.66
C HIS A 176 15.22 24.64 -0.66
N ILE A 177 15.69 23.43 -0.37
CA ILE A 177 14.87 22.24 -0.18
C ILE A 177 15.22 21.63 1.18
N THR A 178 14.20 21.34 1.98
CA THR A 178 14.36 20.59 3.23
C THR A 178 13.75 19.20 3.08
N LEU A 179 14.57 18.17 3.28
CA LEU A 179 14.16 16.76 3.24
C LEU A 179 13.70 16.31 4.62
N ALA A 180 12.46 15.85 4.75
CA ALA A 180 11.87 15.38 6.00
C ALA A 180 11.45 13.90 5.94
N GLY A 181 11.87 13.11 6.93
CA GLY A 181 11.47 11.71 7.09
C GLY A 181 12.17 10.71 6.16
N PHE A 182 13.33 11.07 5.60
CA PHE A 182 14.16 10.17 4.82
C PHE A 182 15.20 9.48 5.71
N ASP A 183 14.85 8.33 6.28
CA ASP A 183 15.75 7.56 7.16
C ASP A 183 16.91 6.92 6.38
N ARG A 184 16.60 6.39 5.19
CA ARG A 184 17.56 5.79 4.28
C ARG A 184 17.28 6.26 2.86
N LEU A 185 18.21 7.02 2.30
CA LEU A 185 18.15 7.42 0.90
C LEU A 185 18.61 6.27 0.01
N THR A 186 17.86 6.03 -1.04
CA THR A 186 18.26 5.13 -2.13
C THR A 186 19.32 5.81 -3.01
N PRO A 187 20.19 5.05 -3.71
CA PRO A 187 21.10 5.60 -4.71
C PRO A 187 20.42 6.49 -5.76
N LEU A 188 19.21 6.13 -6.18
CA LEU A 188 18.43 6.94 -7.12
C LEU A 188 18.03 8.30 -6.51
N GLU A 189 17.55 8.32 -5.27
CA GLU A 189 17.25 9.58 -4.55
C GLU A 189 18.52 10.39 -4.27
N GLN A 190 19.64 9.73 -3.99
CA GLN A 190 20.94 10.40 -3.82
C GLN A 190 21.39 11.06 -5.14
N THR A 191 21.14 10.41 -6.27
CA THR A 191 21.40 10.99 -7.60
C THR A 191 20.59 12.26 -7.82
N LEU A 192 19.30 12.28 -7.44
CA LEU A 192 18.49 13.49 -7.49
C LEU A 192 19.08 14.61 -6.61
N ILE A 193 19.45 14.30 -5.38
CA ILE A 193 20.03 15.27 -4.44
C ILE A 193 21.31 15.87 -5.04
N ASN A 194 22.18 15.03 -5.59
CA ASN A 194 23.42 15.48 -6.24
C ASN A 194 23.11 16.39 -7.44
N ASN A 195 22.20 15.98 -8.34
CA ASN A 195 21.76 16.78 -9.49
C ASN A 195 21.22 18.17 -9.08
N LEU A 196 20.52 18.25 -7.94
CA LEU A 196 19.98 19.50 -7.42
C LEU A 196 21.08 20.38 -6.81
N CYS A 197 22.00 19.79 -6.04
CA CYS A 197 23.15 20.51 -5.49
C CYS A 197 24.07 21.06 -6.60
N ASP A 198 24.31 20.30 -7.66
CA ASP A 198 25.10 20.73 -8.82
C ASP A 198 24.47 21.93 -9.53
N LYS A 199 23.15 22.09 -9.42
CA LYS A 199 22.38 23.24 -9.94
C LYS A 199 22.25 24.39 -8.94
N GLY A 200 22.96 24.33 -7.82
CA GLY A 200 23.00 25.39 -6.80
C GLY A 200 21.82 25.38 -5.83
N VAL A 201 21.04 24.30 -5.75
CA VAL A 201 19.99 24.14 -4.75
C VAL A 201 20.62 23.74 -3.42
N GLN A 202 20.31 24.50 -2.36
CA GLN A 202 20.71 24.15 -1.00
C GLN A 202 19.76 23.09 -0.43
N ILE A 203 20.31 21.94 -0.05
CA ILE A 203 19.53 20.82 0.49
C ILE A 203 19.89 20.62 1.96
N GLU A 204 18.88 20.72 2.82
CA GLU A 204 19.00 20.47 4.24
C GLU A 204 18.14 19.27 4.66
N ARG A 205 18.52 18.59 5.74
CA ARG A 205 17.69 17.55 6.34
C ARG A 205 16.95 18.14 7.52
N PHE A 206 15.65 17.91 7.58
CA PHE A 206 14.83 18.26 8.73
C PHE A 206 15.30 17.44 9.93
N GLN A 207 16.03 18.09 10.85
CA GLN A 207 16.44 17.47 12.10
C GLN A 207 15.39 17.69 13.16
N ILE A 208 14.97 16.61 13.82
CA ILE A 208 14.21 16.70 15.05
C ILE A 208 15.23 16.87 16.17
N THR A 209 15.36 18.08 16.71
CA THR A 209 16.15 18.33 17.91
C THR A 209 15.45 17.67 19.10
N GLY A 210 15.97 16.53 19.55
CA GLY A 210 15.47 15.80 20.71
C GLY A 210 15.99 16.37 22.03
N ALA A 211 15.11 16.53 23.01
CA ALA A 211 15.46 16.74 24.41
C ALA A 211 16.11 15.48 25.04
N GLU A 212 16.67 15.59 26.25
CA GLU A 212 17.25 14.45 26.97
C GLU A 212 16.32 13.22 26.95
N HIS A 213 16.84 12.09 26.49
CA HIS A 213 16.08 10.87 26.30
C HIS A 213 16.27 9.94 27.51
N HIS A 214 15.19 9.68 28.24
CA HIS A 214 15.14 8.56 29.19
C HIS A 214 14.65 7.31 28.48
N VAL A 215 15.58 6.40 28.19
CA VAL A 215 15.28 5.11 27.57
C VAL A 215 15.14 4.06 28.66
N VAL A 216 14.00 3.36 28.67
CA VAL A 216 13.74 2.23 29.56
C VAL A 216 13.43 1.02 28.68
N GLN A 217 14.05 -0.12 29.01
CA GLN A 217 13.78 -1.40 28.38
C GLN A 217 13.12 -2.34 29.39
N THR A 218 12.03 -2.98 28.98
CA THR A 218 11.30 -3.98 29.77
C THR A 218 11.08 -5.24 28.94
N GLY A 219 11.02 -6.40 29.61
CA GLY A 219 10.79 -7.69 28.98
C GLY A 219 9.47 -8.30 29.44
N PHE A 220 8.76 -8.95 28.51
CA PHE A 220 7.48 -9.61 28.76
C PHE A 220 7.52 -11.06 28.25
N SER A 221 6.62 -11.90 28.79
CA SER A 221 6.59 -13.34 28.48
C SER A 221 6.06 -13.65 27.08
N ASP A 222 5.17 -12.82 26.55
CA ASP A 222 4.59 -12.98 25.22
C ASP A 222 4.15 -11.62 24.63
N LEU A 223 3.71 -11.67 23.37
CA LEU A 223 3.23 -10.51 22.61
C LEU A 223 1.99 -9.85 23.25
N ARG A 224 1.15 -10.63 23.93
CA ARG A 224 -0.07 -10.11 24.56
C ARG A 224 0.26 -9.32 25.81
N ALA A 225 1.16 -9.83 26.65
CA ALA A 225 1.69 -9.14 27.81
C ALA A 225 2.40 -7.84 27.42
N GLU A 226 3.18 -7.84 26.33
CA GLU A 226 3.81 -6.64 25.78
C GLU A 226 2.75 -5.58 25.36
N CYS A 227 1.74 -6.00 24.61
CA CYS A 227 0.65 -5.11 24.18
C CYS A 227 -0.15 -4.55 25.37
N SER A 228 -0.50 -5.39 26.35
CA SER A 228 -1.18 -4.96 27.57
C SER A 228 -0.35 -3.98 28.39
N ALA A 229 0.96 -4.21 28.50
CA ALA A 229 1.86 -3.29 29.20
C ALA A 229 2.01 -1.95 28.47
N ALA A 230 2.07 -1.94 27.13
CA ALA A 230 2.11 -0.71 26.35
C ALA A 230 0.84 0.15 26.54
N VAL A 231 -0.33 -0.50 26.58
CA VAL A 231 -1.61 0.19 26.85
C VAL A 231 -1.68 0.71 28.29
N ALA A 232 -1.23 -0.09 29.27
CA ALA A 232 -1.17 0.33 30.67
C ALA A 232 -0.21 1.54 30.86
N TRP A 233 0.94 1.52 30.17
CA TRP A 233 1.88 2.63 30.13
C TRP A 233 1.22 3.89 29.54
N ALA A 234 0.51 3.76 28.42
CA ALA A 234 -0.20 4.89 27.81
C ALA A 234 -1.26 5.48 28.76
N LYS A 235 -2.01 4.63 29.47
CA LYS A 235 -3.00 5.04 30.47
C LYS A 235 -2.35 5.85 31.59
N GLN A 236 -1.23 5.37 32.13
CA GLN A 236 -0.53 6.06 33.21
C GLN A 236 -0.05 7.45 32.78
N HIS A 237 0.54 7.58 31.58
CA HIS A 237 1.01 8.87 31.08
C HIS A 237 -0.13 9.84 30.76
N LEU A 238 -1.24 9.36 30.21
CA LEU A 238 -2.42 10.21 29.95
C LEU A 238 -3.13 10.63 31.25
N ALA A 239 -3.10 9.80 32.29
CA ALA A 239 -3.61 10.17 33.61
C ALA A 239 -2.79 11.29 34.27
N GLN A 240 -1.48 11.35 34.00
CA GLN A 240 -0.61 12.41 34.51
C GLN A 240 -0.80 13.72 33.74
N ASN A 241 -0.80 13.67 32.40
CA ASN A 241 -1.16 14.83 31.57
C ASN A 241 -2.06 14.38 30.40
N PRO A 242 -3.33 14.83 30.35
CA PRO A 242 -4.25 14.50 29.27
C PRO A 242 -3.82 14.99 27.88
N HIS A 243 -2.90 15.95 27.80
CA HIS A 243 -2.38 16.50 26.55
C HIS A 243 -1.11 15.78 26.02
N HIS A 244 -0.67 14.70 26.67
CA HIS A 244 0.47 13.93 26.17
C HIS A 244 0.20 13.33 24.79
N GLN A 245 1.14 13.52 23.86
CA GLN A 245 1.13 12.87 22.55
C GLN A 245 1.96 11.59 22.62
N LEU A 246 1.29 10.46 22.69
CA LEU A 246 1.92 9.15 22.80
C LEU A 246 1.86 8.42 21.45
N ALA A 247 2.88 7.62 21.17
CA ALA A 247 2.94 6.77 19.98
C ALA A 247 3.39 5.35 20.39
N ILE A 248 2.62 4.35 19.97
CA ILE A 248 2.97 2.94 20.11
C ILE A 248 3.36 2.43 18.71
N ILE A 249 4.59 1.97 18.56
CA ILE A 249 5.15 1.55 17.27
C ILE A 249 5.43 0.06 17.35
N SER A 250 4.90 -0.71 16.39
CA SER A 250 5.18 -2.15 16.28
C SER A 250 5.60 -2.50 14.85
N PRO A 251 6.70 -3.26 14.66
CA PRO A 251 7.11 -3.74 13.34
C PRO A 251 6.15 -4.79 12.77
N VAL A 252 5.30 -5.39 13.62
CA VAL A 252 4.36 -6.46 13.24
C VAL A 252 2.91 -5.98 13.36
N GLN A 253 2.65 -4.71 12.98
CA GLN A 253 1.37 -4.03 13.22
C GLN A 253 0.15 -4.85 12.75
N SER A 254 0.23 -5.54 11.61
CA SER A 254 -0.86 -6.39 11.11
C SER A 254 -1.32 -7.45 12.12
N ASN A 255 -0.40 -7.99 12.90
CA ASN A 255 -0.66 -9.09 13.83
C ASN A 255 -1.15 -8.58 15.19
N VAL A 256 -0.61 -7.44 15.66
CA VAL A 256 -0.98 -6.86 16.95
C VAL A 256 -2.14 -5.89 16.90
N ARG A 257 -2.53 -5.39 15.71
CA ARG A 257 -3.55 -4.35 15.58
C ARG A 257 -4.85 -4.69 16.28
N ARG A 258 -5.43 -5.85 15.98
CA ARG A 258 -6.71 -6.27 16.57
C ARG A 258 -6.59 -6.31 18.10
N LEU A 259 -5.54 -6.97 18.59
CA LEU A 259 -5.27 -7.08 20.02
C LEU A 259 -5.08 -5.71 20.69
N LEU A 260 -4.33 -4.79 20.07
CA LEU A 260 -4.15 -3.44 20.58
C LEU A 260 -5.45 -2.63 20.52
N SER A 261 -6.25 -2.76 19.47
CA SER A 261 -7.54 -2.09 19.35
C SER A 261 -8.47 -2.53 20.48
N ASP A 262 -8.59 -3.84 20.70
CA ASP A 262 -9.42 -4.41 21.76
C ASP A 262 -8.94 -3.91 23.14
N LEU A 263 -7.63 -3.98 23.41
CA LEU A 263 -7.05 -3.51 24.68
C LEU A 263 -7.20 -2.00 24.91
N LEU A 264 -7.07 -1.19 23.84
CA LEU A 264 -7.24 0.26 23.91
C LEU A 264 -8.71 0.63 24.14
N ASP A 265 -9.65 -0.02 23.46
CA ASP A 265 -11.08 0.19 23.67
C ASP A 265 -11.50 -0.24 25.09
N ASP A 266 -11.04 -1.41 25.55
CA ASP A 266 -11.28 -1.88 26.93
C ASP A 266 -10.73 -0.92 28.00
N THR A 267 -9.65 -0.18 27.67
CA THR A 267 -8.97 0.70 28.62
C THR A 267 -9.49 2.13 28.62
N PHE A 268 -9.79 2.68 27.44
CA PHE A 268 -10.11 4.10 27.26
C PHE A 268 -11.55 4.35 26.85
N HIS A 269 -12.24 3.35 26.27
CA HIS A 269 -13.54 3.52 25.62
C HIS A 269 -14.53 2.40 25.98
N THR A 270 -14.65 2.07 27.27
CA THR A 270 -15.57 1.03 27.76
C THR A 270 -17.03 1.26 27.34
N GLU A 271 -17.42 2.51 27.10
CA GLU A 271 -18.74 2.90 26.59
C GLU A 271 -19.04 2.32 25.21
N THR A 272 -18.03 2.01 24.39
CA THR A 272 -18.20 1.46 23.03
C THR A 272 -18.74 0.03 23.02
N LEU A 273 -18.77 -0.65 24.17
CA LEU A 273 -19.47 -1.93 24.36
C LEU A 273 -20.99 -1.78 24.24
N LEU A 274 -21.52 -0.56 24.43
CA LEU A 274 -22.93 -0.28 24.23
C LEU A 274 -23.22 -0.08 22.74
N PRO A 275 -24.23 -0.75 22.15
CA PRO A 275 -24.54 -0.64 20.72
C PRO A 275 -24.70 0.80 20.22
N ASN A 276 -25.27 1.68 21.04
CA ASN A 276 -25.50 3.08 20.67
C ASN A 276 -24.23 3.94 20.66
N HIS A 277 -23.13 3.47 21.24
CA HIS A 277 -21.85 4.20 21.32
C HIS A 277 -20.73 3.48 20.54
N PHE A 278 -21.07 2.46 19.76
CA PHE A 278 -20.09 1.72 18.96
C PHE A 278 -19.31 2.63 18.01
N GLU A 279 -19.95 3.67 17.46
CA GLU A 279 -19.34 4.64 16.54
C GLU A 279 -18.76 5.88 17.24
N ALA A 280 -18.69 5.91 18.58
CA ALA A 280 -18.11 7.04 19.30
C ALA A 280 -16.65 7.31 18.88
N PRO A 281 -16.21 8.58 18.76
CA PRO A 281 -14.86 8.89 18.34
C PRO A 281 -13.83 8.40 19.37
N ARG A 282 -12.80 7.69 18.89
CA ARG A 282 -11.69 7.22 19.73
C ARG A 282 -10.66 8.32 19.94
N ILE A 283 -9.97 8.32 21.08
CA ILE A 283 -8.84 9.22 21.38
C ILE A 283 -7.52 8.78 20.71
N TYR A 284 -7.53 7.67 19.99
CA TYR A 284 -6.37 7.10 19.30
C TYR A 284 -6.66 6.86 17.81
N ASP A 285 -5.60 6.79 17.01
CA ASP A 285 -5.64 6.52 15.57
C ASP A 285 -4.58 5.48 15.20
N PHE A 286 -4.88 4.63 14.21
CA PHE A 286 -3.92 3.69 13.64
C PHE A 286 -3.28 4.28 12.40
N SER A 287 -1.95 4.19 12.31
CA SER A 287 -1.18 4.76 11.20
C SER A 287 -1.61 4.24 9.82
N VAL A 288 -1.98 2.97 9.75
CA VAL A 288 -2.45 2.27 8.56
C VAL A 288 -3.90 1.85 8.78
N GLY A 289 -4.81 2.29 7.90
CA GLY A 289 -6.22 1.86 7.91
C GLY A 289 -6.36 0.35 7.65
N MET A 290 -7.50 -0.22 8.01
CA MET A 290 -7.83 -1.59 7.59
C MET A 290 -8.19 -1.53 6.11
N MET A 291 -7.77 -2.51 5.31
CA MET A 291 -8.18 -2.50 3.91
C MET A 291 -9.70 -2.69 3.85
N LEU A 292 -10.40 -1.96 2.98
CA LEU A 292 -11.85 -2.14 2.83
C LEU A 292 -12.18 -3.61 2.50
N SER A 293 -11.32 -4.30 1.75
CA SER A 293 -11.47 -5.73 1.46
C SER A 293 -11.40 -6.66 2.66
N GLU A 294 -10.89 -6.20 3.81
CA GLU A 294 -10.85 -6.97 5.05
C GLU A 294 -12.10 -6.75 5.93
N GLN A 295 -12.90 -5.72 5.64
CA GLN A 295 -14.20 -5.52 6.28
C GLN A 295 -15.16 -6.62 5.82
N THR A 296 -15.81 -7.31 6.75
CA THR A 296 -16.60 -8.51 6.45
C THR A 296 -17.65 -8.26 5.37
N LEU A 297 -18.43 -7.17 5.47
CA LEU A 297 -19.42 -6.79 4.46
C LEU A 297 -18.81 -6.61 3.06
N CYS A 298 -17.70 -5.89 2.96
CA CYS A 298 -17.00 -5.68 1.69
C CYS A 298 -16.40 -6.97 1.15
N LEU A 299 -15.87 -7.83 2.03
CA LEU A 299 -15.36 -9.14 1.67
C LEU A 299 -16.47 -10.04 1.10
N THR A 300 -17.66 -10.04 1.70
CA THR A 300 -18.85 -10.73 1.18
C THR A 300 -19.22 -10.23 -0.21
N ALA A 301 -19.28 -8.91 -0.39
CA ALA A 301 -19.57 -8.30 -1.70
C ALA A 301 -18.52 -8.69 -2.76
N LEU A 302 -17.24 -8.66 -2.42
CA LEU A 302 -16.16 -9.08 -3.32
C LEU A 302 -16.22 -10.57 -3.65
N ARG A 303 -16.61 -11.44 -2.70
CA ARG A 303 -16.83 -12.87 -2.95
C ARG A 303 -18.00 -13.09 -3.91
N LEU A 304 -19.11 -12.38 -3.73
CA LEU A 304 -20.24 -12.41 -4.66
C LEU A 304 -19.83 -11.93 -6.06
N LEU A 305 -19.13 -10.81 -6.16
CA LEU A 305 -18.64 -10.30 -7.44
C LEU A 305 -17.70 -11.31 -8.12
N ARG A 306 -16.83 -11.98 -7.37
CA ARG A 306 -15.98 -13.05 -7.90
C ARG A 306 -16.83 -14.19 -8.44
N LEU A 307 -17.81 -14.66 -7.66
CA LEU A 307 -18.76 -15.71 -8.07
C LEU A 307 -19.48 -15.35 -9.39
N CYS A 308 -19.91 -14.09 -9.55
CA CYS A 308 -20.59 -13.62 -10.77
C CYS A 308 -19.65 -13.39 -11.97
N SER A 309 -18.43 -12.94 -11.72
CA SER A 309 -17.51 -12.53 -12.79
C SER A 309 -16.66 -13.67 -13.34
N THR A 310 -16.42 -14.73 -12.54
CA THR A 310 -15.62 -15.87 -12.99
C THR A 310 -16.50 -16.99 -13.52
N ARG A 311 -16.33 -17.37 -14.80
CA ARG A 311 -16.91 -18.61 -15.37
C ARG A 311 -16.23 -19.89 -14.86
N GLN A 312 -15.13 -19.75 -14.12
CA GLN A 312 -14.35 -20.87 -13.59
C GLN A 312 -14.93 -21.36 -12.26
N ALA A 313 -14.72 -22.63 -11.95
CA ALA A 313 -15.14 -23.21 -10.68
C ALA A 313 -14.43 -22.51 -9.51
N SER A 314 -15.20 -22.06 -8.52
CA SER A 314 -14.66 -21.42 -7.32
C SER A 314 -14.11 -22.47 -6.36
N THR A 315 -13.17 -22.09 -5.50
CA THR A 315 -12.69 -23.02 -4.47
C THR A 315 -13.82 -23.33 -3.50
N GLN A 316 -13.85 -24.57 -2.99
CA GLN A 316 -14.83 -24.95 -1.98
C GLN A 316 -14.79 -24.02 -0.76
N GLY A 317 -13.60 -23.57 -0.36
CA GLY A 317 -13.40 -22.66 0.77
C GLY A 317 -14.06 -21.29 0.56
N ASP A 318 -13.97 -20.72 -0.64
CA ASP A 318 -14.60 -19.43 -0.96
C ASP A 318 -16.13 -19.51 -0.90
N ILE A 319 -16.71 -20.60 -1.41
CA ILE A 319 -18.16 -20.83 -1.37
C ILE A 319 -18.63 -21.11 0.07
N SER A 320 -17.86 -21.90 0.82
CA SER A 320 -18.16 -22.19 2.22
C SER A 320 -18.24 -20.89 3.03
N ALA A 321 -17.28 -20.00 2.81
CA ALA A 321 -17.21 -18.72 3.51
C ALA A 321 -18.35 -17.76 3.11
N LEU A 322 -18.87 -17.88 1.88
CA LEU A 322 -20.07 -17.16 1.43
C LEU A 322 -21.34 -17.74 2.09
N LEU A 323 -21.52 -19.06 2.06
CA LEU A 323 -22.69 -19.74 2.64
C LEU A 323 -22.84 -19.50 4.14
N LEU A 324 -21.73 -19.35 4.86
CA LEU A 324 -21.72 -19.10 6.30
C LEU A 324 -21.72 -17.61 6.66
N ASP A 325 -21.73 -16.72 5.66
CA ASP A 325 -21.64 -15.28 5.90
C ASP A 325 -22.97 -14.71 6.44
N VAL A 326 -22.86 -13.79 7.40
CA VAL A 326 -24.02 -13.10 7.98
C VAL A 326 -24.55 -12.04 7.02
N TYR A 327 -23.70 -11.49 6.15
CA TYR A 327 -24.07 -10.42 5.22
C TYR A 327 -24.68 -10.90 3.90
N TRP A 328 -24.93 -12.21 3.75
CA TRP A 328 -25.57 -12.78 2.56
C TRP A 328 -26.69 -13.76 2.92
N GLY A 329 -27.86 -13.57 2.29
CA GLY A 329 -29.05 -14.39 2.53
C GLY A 329 -29.89 -13.94 3.73
N ALA A 330 -31.06 -14.54 3.89
CA ALA A 330 -31.92 -14.27 5.05
C ALA A 330 -31.32 -14.88 6.32
N GLN A 331 -31.54 -14.21 7.45
CA GLN A 331 -31.13 -14.72 8.77
C GLN A 331 -31.82 -16.05 9.10
N GLN A 332 -33.08 -16.23 8.67
CA GLN A 332 -33.83 -17.48 8.86
C GLN A 332 -33.22 -18.67 8.10
N GLU A 333 -32.43 -18.42 7.04
CA GLU A 333 -31.81 -19.47 6.22
C GLU A 333 -30.44 -19.91 6.74
N GLN A 334 -29.95 -19.33 7.83
CA GLN A 334 -28.58 -19.56 8.31
C GLN A 334 -28.29 -21.05 8.60
N ASP A 335 -29.22 -21.74 9.27
CA ASP A 335 -29.09 -23.17 9.55
C ASP A 335 -29.13 -24.01 8.27
N ALA A 336 -30.04 -23.67 7.36
CA ALA A 336 -30.19 -24.34 6.08
C ALA A 336 -28.95 -24.17 5.19
N ARG A 337 -28.33 -22.97 5.20
CA ARG A 337 -27.08 -22.68 4.48
C ARG A 337 -25.89 -23.40 5.11
N SER A 338 -25.86 -23.51 6.43
CA SER A 338 -24.83 -24.28 7.15
C SER A 338 -24.91 -25.78 6.82
N LEU A 339 -26.12 -26.33 6.71
CA LEU A 339 -26.34 -27.70 6.24
C LEU A 339 -25.96 -27.88 4.77
N LEU A 340 -26.20 -26.87 3.92
CA LEU A 340 -25.76 -26.87 2.53
C LEU A 340 -24.23 -26.90 2.42
N ASP A 341 -23.52 -26.08 3.19
CA ASP A 341 -22.06 -26.11 3.30
C ASP A 341 -21.59 -27.52 3.69
N ALA A 342 -22.14 -28.09 4.77
CA ALA A 342 -21.79 -29.43 5.21
C ALA A 342 -22.02 -30.51 4.14
N ARG A 343 -23.11 -30.42 3.36
CA ARG A 343 -23.37 -31.33 2.23
C ARG A 343 -22.36 -31.15 1.10
N MET A 344 -22.04 -29.90 0.74
CA MET A 344 -21.02 -29.59 -0.27
C MET A 344 -19.66 -30.18 0.13
N ARG A 345 -19.21 -29.98 1.38
CA ARG A 345 -17.92 -30.51 1.85
C ARG A 345 -17.86 -32.04 1.82
N LYS A 346 -18.99 -32.73 2.03
CA LYS A 346 -19.07 -34.21 1.94
C LYS A 346 -18.83 -34.74 0.53
N GLN A 347 -18.98 -33.92 -0.51
CA GLN A 347 -18.70 -34.32 -1.89
C GLN A 347 -17.20 -34.29 -2.25
N LEU A 348 -16.33 -33.82 -1.34
CA LEU A 348 -14.87 -33.78 -1.50
C LEU A 348 -14.38 -33.05 -2.77
N LEU A 349 -15.17 -32.09 -3.26
CA LEU A 349 -14.84 -31.32 -4.46
C LEU A 349 -13.88 -30.19 -4.12
N ARG A 350 -12.67 -30.20 -4.67
CA ARG A 350 -11.69 -29.10 -4.46
C ARG A 350 -12.21 -27.77 -5.03
N THR A 351 -12.91 -27.84 -6.15
CA THR A 351 -13.54 -26.71 -6.84
C THR A 351 -14.98 -27.06 -7.16
N VAL A 352 -15.86 -26.06 -7.10
CA VAL A 352 -17.30 -26.21 -7.28
C VAL A 352 -17.76 -25.16 -8.29
N SER A 353 -18.41 -25.60 -9.36
CA SER A 353 -19.06 -24.69 -10.31
C SER A 353 -20.37 -24.17 -9.73
N LEU A 354 -20.82 -23.01 -10.22
CA LEU A 354 -22.09 -22.44 -9.79
C LEU A 354 -23.28 -23.37 -10.09
N SER A 355 -23.24 -24.07 -11.22
CA SER A 355 -24.23 -25.09 -11.58
C SER A 355 -24.27 -26.27 -10.60
N GLN A 356 -23.09 -26.72 -10.12
CA GLN A 356 -23.00 -27.75 -9.08
C GLN A 356 -23.53 -27.23 -7.73
N LEU A 357 -23.21 -25.98 -7.38
CA LEU A 357 -23.73 -25.39 -6.15
C LEU A 357 -25.26 -25.31 -6.15
N ILE A 358 -25.85 -24.92 -7.29
CA ILE A 358 -27.30 -24.87 -7.46
C ILE A 358 -27.91 -26.27 -7.35
N SER A 359 -27.31 -27.29 -7.96
CA SER A 359 -27.85 -28.66 -7.87
C SER A 359 -27.81 -29.22 -6.45
N VAL A 360 -26.78 -28.87 -5.65
CA VAL A 360 -26.72 -29.27 -4.23
C VAL A 360 -27.71 -28.46 -3.38
N ALA A 361 -28.01 -27.22 -3.77
CA ALA A 361 -28.98 -26.37 -3.08
C ALA A 361 -30.44 -26.75 -3.40
N GLN A 362 -30.72 -27.35 -4.57
CA GLN A 362 -32.06 -27.72 -5.02
C GLN A 362 -32.78 -28.69 -4.06
N GLY A 363 -34.10 -28.50 -3.93
CA GLY A 363 -34.96 -29.39 -3.13
C GLY A 363 -35.03 -29.07 -1.63
N ASN A 364 -34.35 -28.03 -1.14
CA ASN A 364 -34.52 -27.55 0.23
C ASN A 364 -35.40 -26.27 0.26
N PRO A 365 -36.65 -26.34 0.76
CA PRO A 365 -37.54 -25.18 0.79
C PRO A 365 -37.08 -24.10 1.79
N ALA A 366 -36.18 -24.43 2.72
CA ALA A 366 -35.60 -23.50 3.69
C ALA A 366 -34.46 -22.62 3.11
N LEU A 367 -34.19 -22.72 1.80
CA LEU A 367 -33.15 -21.95 1.09
C LEU A 367 -33.75 -21.06 -0.02
N ALA A 368 -34.99 -20.62 0.11
CA ALA A 368 -35.71 -19.92 -0.96
C ALA A 368 -34.97 -18.67 -1.47
N GLN A 369 -34.45 -17.82 -0.59
CA GLN A 369 -33.70 -16.62 -0.95
C GLN A 369 -32.29 -16.94 -1.46
N CYS A 370 -31.58 -17.87 -0.81
CA CYS A 370 -30.27 -18.33 -1.27
C CYS A 370 -30.33 -18.93 -2.69
N GLN A 371 -31.33 -19.76 -2.98
CA GLN A 371 -31.58 -20.32 -4.31
C GLN A 371 -31.92 -19.24 -5.32
N LEU A 372 -32.77 -18.27 -4.96
CA LEU A 372 -33.07 -17.11 -5.80
C LEU A 372 -31.79 -16.34 -6.15
N HIS A 373 -30.98 -15.99 -5.16
CA HIS A 373 -29.73 -15.28 -5.37
C HIS A 373 -28.76 -16.07 -6.27
N LEU A 374 -28.58 -17.36 -6.03
CA LEU A 374 -27.72 -18.21 -6.87
C LEU A 374 -28.24 -18.31 -8.31
N SER A 375 -29.57 -18.33 -8.50
CA SER A 375 -30.18 -18.36 -9.84
C SER A 375 -30.00 -17.06 -10.62
N TYR A 376 -29.93 -15.90 -9.95
CA TYR A 376 -29.62 -14.60 -10.61
C TYR A 376 -28.16 -14.45 -11.01
N VAL A 377 -27.28 -15.30 -10.49
CA VAL A 377 -25.84 -15.28 -10.80
C VAL A 377 -25.51 -16.14 -12.04
N LEU A 378 -26.37 -17.09 -12.41
CA LEU A 378 -26.35 -17.74 -13.74
C LEU A 378 -26.80 -16.75 -14.81
#